data_AF-A0A4Q3M0D0-F1
#
_entry.id   AF-A0A4Q3M0D0-F1
#
_cell.length_a   1.000
_cell.length_b   1.000
_cell.length_c   1.000
_cell.angle_alpha   90.00
_cell.angle_beta   90.00
_cell.angle_gamma   90.00
#
_symmetry.space_group_name_H-M   'P 1'
#
loop_
_entity.id
_entity.type
_entity.pdbx_description
1 polymer ?
#
loop_
_entity_poly.entity_id
_entity_poly.type
_entity_poly.pdbx_seq_one_letter_code
_entity_poly.pdbx_strand_id
1 'polypeptide(L)'
;MAGSKRESTFRSHGLAWTAAALMGLAGCGGGSGSDTATPAPEAPAPRPTVPEAPVPEPAPEAPAPRPTVPEAPVPEFTYAPDPGVCAWVAEYIKPFAWPGQTVGPRTWAAAQVRTAATPDRNAQGMILYRVTSNLWVLQAHYSPEIKARKLTYSPSQLWAQQASCEHGFAVQPLGLTSLGDTFQAYMPDATAGLVAKEEYTAGIEQVAAHDPCKPSVVFGGAPLPPGCPASP
;
A
#
# COMPACT_ATOMS: atom_id res chain seq x y z
N MET A 1 16.71 -47.86 25.48
CA MET A 1 15.69 -47.58 26.53
C MET A 1 16.03 -46.24 27.18
N ALA A 2 15.01 -45.47 27.56
CA ALA A 2 15.02 -44.08 28.07
C ALA A 2 15.34 -43.01 26.98
N GLY A 3 14.44 -42.14 26.52
CA GLY A 3 13.12 -41.73 27.02
C GLY A 3 13.20 -40.41 27.78
N SER A 4 13.41 -39.28 27.09
CA SER A 4 13.35 -37.94 27.70
C SER A 4 12.16 -37.17 27.15
N LYS A 5 11.02 -37.28 27.83
CA LYS A 5 9.86 -36.39 27.69
C LYS A 5 10.24 -35.00 28.20
N ARG A 6 9.97 -33.94 27.43
CA ARG A 6 9.87 -32.58 27.96
C ARG A 6 8.40 -32.18 27.91
N GLU A 7 7.77 -32.17 29.07
CA GLU A 7 6.42 -31.64 29.27
C GLU A 7 6.49 -30.11 29.26
N SER A 8 5.70 -29.50 28.37
CA SER A 8 5.56 -28.05 28.24
C SER A 8 4.33 -27.62 29.03
N THR A 9 4.53 -26.92 30.15
CA THR A 9 3.45 -26.33 30.94
C THR A 9 3.30 -24.86 30.55
N PHE A 10 2.39 -24.56 29.63
CA PHE A 10 2.02 -23.18 29.31
C PHE A 10 0.91 -22.72 30.26
N ARG A 11 1.23 -21.78 31.15
CA ARG A 11 0.26 -21.10 32.01
C ARG A 11 -0.46 -20.02 31.19
N SER A 12 -1.77 -20.17 31.10
CA SER A 12 -2.72 -19.17 30.61
C SER A 12 -2.87 -18.05 31.64
N HIS A 13 -2.49 -16.82 31.27
CA HIS A 13 -2.87 -15.62 32.00
C HIS A 13 -3.91 -14.84 31.20
N GLY A 14 -5.05 -14.63 31.86
CA GLY A 14 -6.29 -14.13 31.30
C GLY A 14 -6.25 -12.67 30.87
N LEU A 15 -7.08 -12.39 29.87
CA LEU A 15 -7.50 -11.05 29.51
C LEU A 15 -8.29 -10.41 30.66
N ALA A 16 -7.89 -9.21 31.08
CA ALA A 16 -8.77 -8.28 31.75
C ALA A 16 -8.94 -7.05 30.84
N TRP A 17 -10.15 -6.89 30.30
CA TRP A 17 -10.58 -5.72 29.56
C TRP A 17 -10.87 -4.58 30.55
N THR A 18 -10.21 -3.44 30.38
CA THR A 18 -10.66 -2.17 30.97
C THR A 18 -11.15 -1.27 29.84
N ALA A 19 -12.48 -1.16 29.74
CA ALA A 19 -13.14 -0.11 28.99
C ALA A 19 -13.14 1.17 29.83
N ALA A 20 -12.61 2.26 29.28
CA ALA A 20 -12.79 3.60 29.81
C ALA A 20 -13.35 4.50 28.70
N ALA A 21 -14.53 5.03 28.99
CA ALA A 21 -15.29 5.99 28.20
C ALA A 21 -14.80 7.43 28.44
N LEU A 22 -15.46 8.39 27.76
CA LEU A 22 -15.47 9.88 27.92
C LEU A 22 -14.48 10.60 26.97
N MET A 23 -14.79 11.69 26.26
CA MET A 23 -15.89 12.67 26.12
C MET A 23 -15.72 13.26 24.70
N GLY A 24 -16.74 13.57 23.90
CA GLY A 24 -17.63 14.71 24.08
C GLY A 24 -16.92 16.03 23.73
N LEU A 25 -17.10 16.56 22.51
CA LEU A 25 -16.98 18.01 22.22
C LEU A 25 -17.84 18.38 21.01
N ALA A 26 -18.89 19.15 21.34
CA ALA A 26 -19.74 19.86 20.41
C ALA A 26 -18.99 21.05 19.80
N GLY A 27 -19.33 21.40 18.56
CA GLY A 27 -18.91 22.62 17.89
C GLY A 27 -20.03 23.15 17.00
N CYS A 28 -20.98 23.84 17.63
CA CYS A 28 -21.90 24.79 16.98
C CYS A 28 -21.12 26.05 16.62
N GLY A 29 -21.44 26.66 15.47
CA GLY A 29 -20.89 27.99 15.16
C GLY A 29 -21.35 28.52 13.81
N GLY A 30 -22.64 28.84 13.69
CA GLY A 30 -23.15 29.74 12.65
C GLY A 30 -22.87 31.19 13.01
N GLY A 31 -22.66 32.03 12.00
CA GLY A 31 -22.48 33.48 12.16
C GLY A 31 -22.74 34.20 10.84
N SER A 32 -23.98 34.67 10.69
CA SER A 32 -24.42 35.60 9.65
C SER A 32 -24.09 37.01 10.09
N GLY A 33 -23.56 37.85 9.20
CA GLY A 33 -23.21 39.24 9.48
C GLY A 33 -23.16 40.06 8.20
N SER A 34 -24.33 40.50 7.74
CA SER A 34 -24.48 41.70 6.94
C SER A 34 -24.28 42.90 7.87
N ASP A 35 -23.49 43.92 7.49
CA ASP A 35 -23.88 45.31 7.70
C ASP A 35 -22.98 46.31 6.94
N THR A 36 -23.67 47.03 6.06
CA THR A 36 -23.65 48.48 5.84
C THR A 36 -22.32 49.22 5.60
N ALA A 37 -22.20 49.68 4.36
CA ALA A 37 -21.24 50.67 3.91
C ALA A 37 -21.38 52.02 4.65
N THR A 38 -20.25 52.59 5.05
CA THR A 38 -20.10 53.98 5.47
C THR A 38 -19.53 54.80 4.32
N PRO A 39 -20.13 55.94 3.92
CA PRO A 39 -19.52 56.83 2.93
C PRO A 39 -18.39 57.65 3.56
N ALA A 40 -17.21 57.61 2.95
CA ALA A 40 -16.05 58.44 3.29
C ALA A 40 -16.19 59.85 2.68
N PRO A 41 -15.60 60.89 3.31
CA PRO A 41 -15.75 62.29 2.89
C PRO A 41 -14.96 62.63 1.62
N GLU A 42 -15.49 63.59 0.84
CA GLU A 42 -14.93 64.12 -0.40
C GLU A 42 -13.49 64.63 -0.23
N ALA A 43 -12.58 64.05 -1.02
CA ALA A 43 -11.22 64.54 -1.21
C ALA A 43 -11.18 65.63 -2.31
N PRO A 44 -10.28 66.63 -2.21
CA PRO A 44 -10.26 67.79 -3.09
C PRO A 44 -9.84 67.45 -4.54
N ALA A 45 -10.33 68.27 -5.47
CA ALA A 45 -10.23 68.09 -6.92
C ALA A 45 -8.79 67.83 -7.44
N PRO A 46 -8.62 66.91 -8.41
CA PRO A 46 -7.32 66.63 -9.01
C PRO A 46 -6.82 67.77 -9.90
N ARG A 47 -5.52 68.07 -9.82
CA ARG A 47 -4.81 68.94 -10.77
C ARG A 47 -4.74 68.26 -12.16
N PRO A 48 -4.71 69.02 -13.26
CA PRO A 48 -4.54 68.44 -14.59
C PRO A 48 -3.11 67.88 -14.74
N THR A 49 -3.02 66.55 -14.86
CA THR A 49 -1.82 65.83 -15.25
C THR A 49 -1.63 65.94 -16.76
N VAL A 50 -0.43 66.37 -17.16
CA VAL A 50 0.05 66.30 -18.55
C VAL A 50 0.18 64.83 -18.95
N PRO A 51 -0.28 64.38 -20.13
CA PRO A 51 -0.08 63.00 -20.56
C PRO A 51 1.40 62.75 -20.82
N GLU A 52 2.04 62.00 -19.92
CA GLU A 52 3.35 61.40 -20.17
C GLU A 52 3.15 60.23 -21.14
N ALA A 53 3.92 60.22 -22.24
CA ALA A 53 3.84 59.16 -23.23
C ALA A 53 4.18 57.81 -22.58
N PRO A 54 3.43 56.73 -22.84
CA PRO A 54 3.70 55.43 -22.24
C PRO A 54 5.07 54.93 -22.67
N VAL A 55 5.98 54.76 -21.71
CA VAL A 55 7.21 54.00 -21.88
C VAL A 55 6.78 52.56 -22.17
N PRO A 56 7.19 51.94 -23.30
CA PRO A 56 6.85 50.57 -23.59
C PRO A 56 7.44 49.64 -22.53
N GLU A 57 6.56 48.95 -21.82
CA GLU A 57 6.92 47.89 -20.88
C GLU A 57 7.66 46.78 -21.65
N PRO A 58 8.83 46.31 -21.19
CA PRO A 58 9.52 45.20 -21.83
C PRO A 58 8.60 43.97 -21.78
N ALA A 59 8.37 43.36 -22.94
CA ALA A 59 7.58 42.15 -23.05
C ALA A 59 8.11 41.09 -22.05
N PRO A 60 7.22 40.40 -21.31
CA PRO A 60 7.66 39.35 -20.39
C PRO A 60 8.49 38.33 -21.17
N GLU A 61 9.75 38.15 -20.75
CA GLU A 61 10.61 37.11 -21.29
C GLU A 61 9.86 35.78 -21.21
N ALA A 62 9.73 35.11 -22.36
CA ALA A 62 9.12 33.79 -22.41
C ALA A 62 9.85 32.88 -21.42
N PRO A 63 9.13 32.19 -20.52
CA PRO A 63 9.77 31.30 -19.55
C PRO A 63 10.62 30.30 -20.32
N ALA A 64 11.90 30.22 -19.97
CA ALA A 64 12.85 29.32 -20.62
C ALA A 64 12.25 27.90 -20.69
N PRO A 65 12.41 27.19 -21.83
CA PRO A 65 11.95 25.82 -21.93
C PRO A 65 12.58 25.01 -20.79
N ARG A 66 11.74 24.38 -19.97
CA ARG A 66 12.24 23.52 -18.89
C ARG A 66 13.14 22.45 -19.50
N PRO A 67 14.31 22.14 -18.90
CA PRO A 67 15.13 21.04 -19.35
C PRO A 67 14.28 19.77 -19.45
N THR A 68 14.09 19.25 -20.67
CA THR A 68 13.55 17.92 -20.87
C THR A 68 14.61 16.93 -20.43
N VAL A 69 14.58 16.54 -19.16
CA VAL A 69 15.31 15.36 -18.70
C VAL A 69 14.78 14.18 -19.52
N PRO A 70 15.64 13.42 -20.23
CA PRO A 70 15.20 12.20 -20.89
C PRO A 70 14.61 11.27 -19.82
N GLU A 71 13.29 11.07 -19.86
CA GLU A 71 12.62 10.11 -19.00
C GLU A 71 13.14 8.72 -19.42
N ALA A 72 13.89 8.05 -18.55
CA ALA A 72 14.39 6.71 -18.84
C ALA A 72 13.19 5.80 -19.19
N PRO A 73 13.32 4.90 -20.18
CA PRO A 73 12.23 4.02 -20.56
C PRO A 73 11.77 3.21 -19.35
N VAL A 74 10.46 3.16 -19.12
CA VAL A 74 9.86 2.35 -18.06
C VAL A 74 10.07 0.87 -18.40
N PRO A 75 10.77 0.08 -17.57
CA PRO A 75 10.98 -1.32 -17.84
C PRO A 75 9.69 -2.11 -17.62
N GLU A 76 9.62 -3.30 -18.23
CA GLU A 76 8.59 -4.28 -17.93
C GLU A 76 8.82 -4.85 -16.52
N PHE A 77 7.80 -4.83 -15.67
CA PHE A 77 7.90 -5.42 -14.33
C PHE A 77 7.91 -6.94 -14.40
N THR A 78 9.01 -7.53 -13.93
CA THR A 78 9.23 -8.98 -13.91
C THR A 78 8.68 -9.62 -12.65
N TYR A 79 8.36 -8.82 -11.64
CA TYR A 79 7.95 -9.24 -10.29
C TYR A 79 8.97 -10.18 -9.63
N ALA A 80 10.23 -10.05 -10.03
CA ALA A 80 11.40 -10.71 -9.51
C ALA A 80 12.47 -9.65 -9.16
N PRO A 81 13.50 -9.99 -8.37
CA PRO A 81 14.60 -9.08 -8.05
C PRO A 81 15.56 -8.93 -9.25
N ASP A 82 15.03 -8.47 -10.39
CA ASP A 82 15.82 -8.16 -11.58
C ASP A 82 16.66 -6.89 -11.34
N PRO A 83 17.98 -6.92 -11.51
CA PRO A 83 18.84 -5.77 -11.20
C PRO A 83 18.48 -4.50 -11.98
N GLY A 84 18.05 -4.61 -13.23
CA GLY A 84 17.68 -3.46 -14.07
C GLY A 84 16.35 -2.84 -13.64
N VAL A 85 15.34 -3.68 -13.41
CA VAL A 85 14.04 -3.23 -12.90
C VAL A 85 14.19 -2.64 -11.50
N CYS A 86 14.95 -3.28 -10.61
CA CYS A 86 15.13 -2.81 -9.24
C CYS A 86 15.94 -1.51 -9.15
N ALA A 87 16.96 -1.32 -10.01
CA ALA A 87 17.64 -0.04 -10.12
C ALA A 87 16.69 1.06 -10.59
N TRP A 88 15.85 0.78 -11.59
CA TRP A 88 14.84 1.72 -12.06
C TRP A 88 13.80 2.06 -10.98
N VAL A 89 13.30 1.04 -10.26
CA VAL A 89 12.35 1.24 -9.14
C VAL A 89 12.98 2.07 -8.03
N ALA A 90 14.23 1.81 -7.66
CA ALA A 90 14.92 2.58 -6.64
C ALA A 90 15.17 4.05 -7.05
N GLU A 91 15.46 4.31 -8.32
CA GLU A 91 15.71 5.65 -8.85
C GLU A 91 14.41 6.46 -9.03
N TYR A 92 13.36 5.82 -9.53
CA TYR A 92 12.15 6.52 -9.97
C TYR A 92 10.94 6.29 -9.07
N ILE A 93 10.81 5.19 -8.35
CA ILE A 93 9.66 4.98 -7.47
C ILE A 93 10.05 5.32 -6.04
N LYS A 94 9.30 6.21 -5.40
CA LYS A 94 9.53 6.50 -3.99
C LYS A 94 9.33 5.24 -3.14
N PRO A 95 10.28 4.91 -2.24
CA PRO A 95 10.09 3.87 -1.24
C PRO A 95 8.76 4.05 -0.50
N PHE A 96 8.21 2.95 -0.01
CA PHE A 96 6.92 3.02 0.65
C PHE A 96 7.07 3.81 1.95
N ALA A 97 6.17 4.75 2.16
CA ALA A 97 6.04 5.47 3.41
C ALA A 97 4.57 5.60 3.75
N TRP A 98 4.19 5.36 5.00
CA TRP A 98 2.80 5.49 5.41
C TRP A 98 2.22 6.87 5.04
N PRO A 99 1.18 6.96 4.19
CA PRO A 99 0.66 8.23 3.68
C PRO A 99 -0.27 8.92 4.70
N GLY A 100 0.24 9.21 5.89
CA GLY A 100 -0.56 9.61 7.06
C GLY A 100 -1.36 10.90 6.89
N GLN A 101 -0.94 11.79 5.98
CA GLN A 101 -1.69 13.00 5.62
C GLN A 101 -2.99 12.69 4.86
N THR A 102 -3.05 11.54 4.17
CA THR A 102 -4.20 11.12 3.36
C THR A 102 -5.01 10.04 4.05
N VAL A 103 -4.36 9.08 4.72
CA VAL A 103 -5.05 7.92 5.32
C VAL A 103 -5.20 7.96 6.84
N GLY A 104 -4.68 9.02 7.48
CA GLY A 104 -4.62 9.12 8.94
C GLY A 104 -3.48 8.31 9.55
N PRO A 105 -3.34 8.29 10.89
CA PRO A 105 -2.28 7.54 11.56
C PRO A 105 -2.46 6.03 11.32
N ARG A 106 -1.34 5.29 11.33
CA ARG A 106 -1.37 3.83 11.31
C ARG A 106 -2.02 3.31 12.59
N THR A 107 -3.13 2.58 12.46
CA THR A 107 -3.92 2.08 13.60
C THR A 107 -3.78 0.58 13.86
N TRP A 108 -3.12 -0.17 12.98
CA TRP A 108 -2.84 -1.60 13.20
C TRP A 108 -1.40 -1.87 13.64
N ALA A 109 -1.23 -2.94 14.42
CA ALA A 109 0.07 -3.47 14.77
C ALA A 109 0.78 -4.08 13.53
N ALA A 110 2.08 -4.36 13.66
CA ALA A 110 2.77 -5.21 12.69
C ALA A 110 2.03 -6.55 12.52
N ALA A 111 1.95 -7.05 11.30
CA ALA A 111 1.28 -8.30 11.02
C ALA A 111 2.04 -9.46 11.69
N GLN A 112 1.31 -10.53 11.99
CA GLN A 112 1.91 -11.80 12.41
C GLN A 112 1.75 -12.81 11.28
N VAL A 113 2.81 -13.57 11.01
CA VAL A 113 2.77 -14.65 10.02
C VAL A 113 1.83 -15.75 10.51
N ARG A 114 0.70 -15.92 9.81
CA ARG A 114 -0.24 -17.01 10.08
C ARG A 114 0.23 -18.28 9.39
N THR A 115 0.43 -19.34 10.16
CA THR A 115 0.94 -20.63 9.66
C THR A 115 -0.18 -21.57 9.24
N ALA A 116 0.04 -22.34 8.18
CA ALA A 116 -0.84 -23.43 7.77
C ALA A 116 -0.30 -24.77 8.29
N ALA A 117 -1.18 -25.74 8.56
CA ALA A 117 -0.76 -27.08 8.99
C ALA A 117 0.03 -27.80 7.87
N THR A 118 -0.44 -27.65 6.63
CA THR A 118 0.20 -28.17 5.42
C THR A 118 0.36 -27.01 4.43
N PRO A 119 1.44 -26.21 4.53
CA PRO A 119 1.65 -25.10 3.62
C PRO A 119 2.00 -25.59 2.22
N ASP A 120 1.53 -24.87 1.21
CA ASP A 120 1.90 -25.07 -0.19
C ASP A 120 3.39 -24.75 -0.37
N ARG A 121 4.10 -25.58 -1.14
CA ARG A 121 5.55 -25.47 -1.34
C ARG A 121 5.93 -25.70 -2.79
N ASN A 122 6.92 -24.95 -3.27
CA ASN A 122 7.50 -25.20 -4.58
C ASN A 122 8.49 -26.39 -4.56
N ALA A 123 9.07 -26.70 -5.72
CA ALA A 123 10.02 -27.80 -5.89
C ALA A 123 11.28 -27.68 -5.01
N GLN A 124 11.63 -26.46 -4.59
CA GLN A 124 12.76 -26.16 -3.70
C GLN A 124 12.36 -26.20 -2.21
N GLY A 125 11.11 -26.52 -1.90
CA GLY A 125 10.59 -26.58 -0.54
C GLY A 125 10.25 -25.22 0.08
N MET A 126 10.32 -24.11 -0.68
CA MET A 126 9.93 -22.79 -0.19
C MET A 126 8.41 -22.71 -0.04
N ILE A 127 7.94 -22.08 1.03
CA ILE A 127 6.52 -21.95 1.34
C ILE A 127 5.91 -20.81 0.52
N LEU A 128 4.71 -21.04 0.01
CA LEU A 128 3.90 -19.99 -0.59
C LEU A 128 3.22 -19.15 0.48
N TYR A 129 3.47 -17.85 0.44
CA TYR A 129 2.83 -16.86 1.30
C TYR A 129 1.88 -16.01 0.49
N ARG A 130 0.72 -15.69 1.08
CA ARG A 130 -0.16 -14.61 0.65
C ARG A 130 0.08 -13.40 1.54
N VAL A 131 0.42 -12.28 0.93
CA VAL A 131 0.61 -11.00 1.60
C VAL A 131 -0.57 -10.11 1.26
N THR A 132 -1.18 -9.52 2.27
CA THR A 132 -2.33 -8.62 2.17
C THR A 132 -1.92 -7.25 2.67
N SER A 133 -2.24 -6.24 1.88
CA SER A 133 -2.16 -4.83 2.25
C SER A 133 -3.55 -4.25 2.39
N ASN A 134 -3.65 -2.92 2.45
CA ASN A 134 -4.90 -2.20 2.35
C ASN A 134 -4.91 -1.42 1.04
N LEU A 135 -5.91 -1.71 0.19
CA LEU A 135 -6.02 -1.10 -1.13
C LEU A 135 -5.95 0.43 -1.09
N TRP A 136 -6.61 1.06 -0.12
CA TRP A 136 -6.63 2.51 0.00
C TRP A 136 -5.26 3.08 0.36
N VAL A 137 -4.51 2.41 1.25
CA VAL A 137 -3.13 2.78 1.59
C VAL A 137 -2.21 2.68 0.38
N LEU A 138 -2.29 1.59 -0.38
CA LEU A 138 -1.53 1.41 -1.61
C LEU A 138 -1.88 2.48 -2.64
N GLN A 139 -3.17 2.78 -2.81
CA GLN A 139 -3.63 3.82 -3.73
C GLN A 139 -3.13 5.21 -3.32
N ALA A 140 -3.19 5.55 -2.02
CA ALA A 140 -2.73 6.84 -1.52
C ALA A 140 -1.22 7.04 -1.74
N HIS A 141 -0.42 5.99 -1.56
CA HIS A 141 1.03 6.05 -1.78
C HIS A 141 1.42 6.03 -3.27
N TYR A 142 0.95 5.04 -4.04
CA TYR A 142 1.46 4.79 -5.41
C TYR A 142 0.70 5.52 -6.52
N SER A 143 -0.57 5.89 -6.35
CA SER A 143 -1.31 6.58 -7.43
C SER A 143 -0.70 7.92 -7.86
N PRO A 144 -0.17 8.76 -6.94
CA PRO A 144 0.55 9.97 -7.33
C PRO A 144 1.79 9.68 -8.20
N GLU A 145 2.58 8.66 -7.87
CA GLU A 145 3.76 8.26 -8.63
C GLU A 145 3.38 7.75 -10.03
N ILE A 146 2.35 6.91 -10.12
CA ILE A 146 1.81 6.39 -11.39
C ILE A 146 1.38 7.55 -12.29
N LYS A 147 0.64 8.53 -11.76
CA LYS A 147 0.18 9.70 -12.52
C LYS A 147 1.34 10.61 -12.93
N ALA A 148 2.26 10.91 -12.02
CA ALA A 148 3.39 11.79 -12.27
C ALA A 148 4.30 11.27 -13.38
N ARG A 149 4.43 9.95 -13.49
CA ARG A 149 5.34 9.25 -14.42
C ARG A 149 4.61 8.55 -15.57
N LYS A 150 3.30 8.75 -15.68
CA LYS A 150 2.44 8.17 -16.73
C LYS A 150 2.60 6.64 -16.87
N LEU A 151 2.73 5.94 -15.74
CA LEU A 151 2.90 4.49 -15.72
C LEU A 151 1.59 3.79 -16.10
N THR A 152 1.68 2.65 -16.77
CA THR A 152 0.54 1.77 -17.10
C THR A 152 0.26 0.72 -16.03
N TYR A 153 1.01 0.75 -14.92
CA TYR A 153 0.90 -0.19 -13.82
C TYR A 153 -0.11 0.26 -12.75
N SER A 154 -0.69 -0.71 -12.04
CA SER A 154 -1.51 -0.47 -10.87
C SER A 154 -0.68 -0.22 -9.60
N PRO A 155 -1.27 0.38 -8.55
CA PRO A 155 -0.64 0.47 -7.23
C PRO A 155 -0.13 -0.86 -6.68
N SER A 156 -0.89 -1.94 -6.88
CA SER A 156 -0.52 -3.29 -6.45
C SER A 156 0.68 -3.86 -7.20
N GLN A 157 0.84 -3.52 -8.48
CA GLN A 157 1.98 -3.95 -9.28
C GLN A 157 3.26 -3.22 -8.87
N LEU A 158 3.20 -1.90 -8.62
CA LEU A 158 4.34 -1.15 -8.05
C LEU A 158 4.74 -1.68 -6.70
N TRP A 159 3.76 -1.89 -5.82
CA TRP A 159 3.97 -2.46 -4.51
C TRP A 159 4.65 -3.84 -4.56
N ALA A 160 4.11 -4.77 -5.36
CA ALA A 160 4.65 -6.11 -5.51
C ALA A 160 6.08 -6.09 -6.08
N GLN A 161 6.35 -5.26 -7.09
CA GLN A 161 7.69 -5.13 -7.66
C GLN A 161 8.67 -4.52 -6.66
N GLN A 162 8.27 -3.50 -5.91
CA GLN A 162 9.12 -2.89 -4.90
C GLN A 162 9.43 -3.87 -3.76
N ALA A 163 8.43 -4.58 -3.24
CA ALA A 163 8.64 -5.61 -2.22
C ALA A 163 9.56 -6.74 -2.70
N SER A 164 9.42 -7.14 -3.97
CA SER A 164 10.31 -8.12 -4.62
C SER A 164 11.76 -7.62 -4.65
N CYS A 165 11.98 -6.36 -5.02
CA CYS A 165 13.30 -5.74 -5.07
C CYS A 165 13.92 -5.54 -3.69
N GLU A 166 13.12 -5.16 -2.70
CA GLU A 166 13.58 -4.87 -1.34
C GLU A 166 13.97 -6.13 -0.56
N HIS A 167 13.21 -7.21 -0.76
CA HIS A 167 13.35 -8.42 0.05
C HIS A 167 13.88 -9.65 -0.72
N GLY A 168 14.11 -9.51 -2.03
CA GLY A 168 14.79 -10.51 -2.85
C GLY A 168 13.96 -11.78 -3.15
N PHE A 169 12.63 -11.69 -3.22
CA PHE A 169 11.76 -12.80 -3.59
C PHE A 169 10.99 -12.54 -4.90
N ALA A 170 10.57 -13.60 -5.57
CA ALA A 170 9.70 -13.49 -6.74
C ALA A 170 8.22 -13.56 -6.35
N VAL A 171 7.42 -12.66 -6.89
CA VAL A 171 5.96 -12.60 -6.73
C VAL A 171 5.29 -13.35 -7.87
N GLN A 172 4.25 -14.11 -7.54
CA GLN A 172 3.36 -14.70 -8.52
C GLN A 172 2.49 -13.60 -9.13
N PRO A 173 2.53 -13.39 -10.46
CA PRO A 173 1.77 -12.33 -11.11
C PRO A 173 0.25 -12.60 -11.10
N LEU A 174 -0.15 -13.87 -10.88
CA LEU A 174 -1.54 -14.29 -10.76
C LEU A 174 -2.20 -13.61 -9.55
N GLY A 175 -3.01 -12.59 -9.81
CA GLY A 175 -3.75 -11.83 -8.80
C GLY A 175 -3.35 -10.35 -8.68
N LEU A 176 -2.28 -9.92 -9.37
CA LEU A 176 -1.91 -8.51 -9.45
C LEU A 176 -2.86 -7.77 -10.40
N THR A 177 -3.96 -7.26 -9.85
CA THR A 177 -4.97 -6.47 -10.59
C THR A 177 -5.04 -5.05 -10.06
N SER A 178 -5.68 -4.13 -10.79
CA SER A 178 -5.85 -2.73 -10.39
C SER A 178 -6.57 -2.52 -9.06
N LEU A 179 -7.35 -3.52 -8.63
CA LEU A 179 -8.08 -3.56 -7.36
C LEU A 179 -7.53 -4.60 -6.39
N GLY A 180 -6.43 -5.27 -6.73
CA GLY A 180 -5.79 -6.24 -5.86
C GLY A 180 -5.10 -5.55 -4.69
N ASP A 181 -5.34 -6.05 -3.49
CA ASP A 181 -4.63 -5.71 -2.26
C ASP A 181 -3.76 -6.88 -1.77
N THR A 182 -3.62 -7.90 -2.60
CA THR A 182 -2.87 -9.11 -2.27
C THR A 182 -1.89 -9.47 -3.37
N PHE A 183 -0.78 -10.09 -2.96
CA PHE A 183 0.07 -10.85 -3.85
C PHE A 183 0.46 -12.17 -3.18
N GLN A 184 0.95 -13.12 -3.97
CA GLN A 184 1.51 -14.37 -3.46
C GLN A 184 2.97 -14.50 -3.85
N ALA A 185 3.82 -15.03 -2.98
CA ALA A 185 5.24 -15.21 -3.26
C ALA A 185 5.79 -16.43 -2.50
N TYR A 186 6.67 -17.17 -3.17
CA TYR A 186 7.48 -18.18 -2.49
C TYR A 186 8.66 -17.48 -1.81
N MET A 187 8.73 -17.54 -0.49
CA MET A 187 9.81 -16.88 0.26
C MET A 187 10.21 -17.68 1.51
N PRO A 188 11.44 -17.51 2.02
CA PRO A 188 11.85 -18.05 3.32
C PRO A 188 11.04 -17.44 4.49
N ASP A 189 10.87 -18.20 5.58
CA ASP A 189 10.15 -17.74 6.77
C ASP A 189 10.76 -16.47 7.39
N ALA A 190 12.08 -16.34 7.34
CA ALA A 190 12.78 -15.14 7.80
C ALA A 190 12.37 -13.90 6.99
N THR A 191 12.26 -14.05 5.67
CA THR A 191 11.82 -12.98 4.77
C THR A 191 10.35 -12.66 4.98
N ALA A 192 9.48 -13.67 5.15
CA ALA A 192 8.08 -13.45 5.52
C ALA A 192 7.96 -12.67 6.84
N GLY A 193 8.82 -12.96 7.83
CA GLY A 193 8.88 -12.22 9.08
C GLY A 193 9.36 -10.77 8.96
N LEU A 194 10.12 -10.42 7.91
CA LEU A 194 10.47 -9.03 7.58
C LEU A 194 9.29 -8.33 6.91
N VAL A 195 8.71 -8.94 5.88
CA VAL A 195 7.52 -8.42 5.17
C VAL A 195 6.36 -8.18 6.13
N ALA A 196 6.20 -9.04 7.15
CA ALA A 196 5.17 -8.88 8.19
C ALA A 196 5.29 -7.57 8.99
N LYS A 197 6.50 -7.00 9.09
CA LYS A 197 6.78 -5.77 9.85
C LYS A 197 6.59 -4.51 9.03
N GLU A 198 6.50 -4.63 7.71
CA GLU A 198 6.32 -3.51 6.81
C GLU A 198 5.06 -2.72 7.11
N GLU A 199 5.11 -1.41 6.84
CA GLU A 199 3.99 -0.51 7.17
C GLU A 199 2.75 -0.78 6.33
N TYR A 200 2.95 -1.20 5.08
CA TYR A 200 1.90 -1.56 4.16
C TYR A 200 1.26 -2.93 4.46
N THR A 201 1.89 -3.79 5.25
CA THR A 201 1.39 -5.17 5.45
C THR A 201 0.27 -5.19 6.49
N ALA A 202 -0.94 -5.47 6.01
CA ALA A 202 -2.13 -5.67 6.83
C ALA A 202 -2.28 -7.13 7.29
N GLY A 203 -1.75 -8.08 6.51
CA GLY A 203 -1.78 -9.51 6.84
C GLY A 203 -0.77 -10.30 6.02
N ILE A 204 -0.32 -11.42 6.57
CA ILE A 204 0.51 -12.38 5.86
C ILE A 204 0.23 -13.79 6.38
N GLU A 205 -0.04 -14.71 5.46
CA GLU A 205 -0.40 -16.10 5.79
C GLU A 205 0.23 -17.09 4.81
N GLN A 206 0.55 -18.28 5.32
CA GLN A 206 0.93 -19.41 4.49
C GLN A 206 -0.29 -19.90 3.73
N VAL A 207 -0.18 -20.03 2.41
CA VAL A 207 -1.23 -20.63 1.60
C VAL A 207 -1.26 -22.12 1.90
N ALA A 208 -2.42 -22.66 2.25
CA ALA A 208 -2.58 -24.09 2.46
C ALA A 208 -2.40 -24.82 1.12
N ALA A 209 -1.66 -25.94 1.14
CA ALA A 209 -1.56 -26.84 0.00
C ALA A 209 -2.97 -27.28 -0.42
N HIS A 210 -3.18 -27.43 -1.73
CA HIS A 210 -4.44 -27.96 -2.23
C HIS A 210 -4.63 -29.37 -1.69
N ASP A 211 -5.61 -29.55 -0.79
CA ASP A 211 -6.01 -30.86 -0.30
C ASP A 211 -7.07 -31.44 -1.26
N PRO A 212 -6.72 -32.41 -2.11
CA PRO A 212 -7.67 -33.00 -3.05
C PRO A 212 -8.82 -33.73 -2.33
N CYS A 213 -8.66 -34.05 -1.04
CA CYS A 213 -9.69 -34.64 -0.20
C CYS A 213 -10.60 -33.61 0.47
N LYS A 214 -10.29 -32.32 0.37
CA LYS A 214 -11.11 -31.22 0.89
C LYS A 214 -11.21 -30.07 -0.13
N PRO A 215 -11.85 -30.30 -1.30
CA PRO A 215 -12.00 -29.27 -2.29
C PRO A 215 -12.86 -28.10 -1.75
N SER A 216 -12.42 -26.87 -2.01
CA SER A 216 -13.13 -25.65 -1.55
C SER A 216 -14.50 -25.46 -2.20
N VAL A 217 -14.76 -26.14 -3.32
CA VAL A 217 -16.06 -26.19 -4.00
C VAL A 217 -16.40 -27.66 -4.22
N VAL A 218 -17.35 -28.17 -3.44
CA VAL A 218 -17.95 -29.49 -3.68
C VAL A 218 -19.14 -29.27 -4.61
N PHE A 219 -18.97 -29.57 -5.91
CA PHE A 219 -20.14 -29.72 -6.77
C PHE A 219 -20.87 -30.97 -6.31
N GLY A 220 -22.09 -30.80 -5.80
CA GLY A 220 -22.88 -31.89 -5.24
C GLY A 220 -22.91 -33.11 -6.17
N GLY A 221 -22.38 -34.24 -5.70
CA GLY A 221 -22.37 -35.51 -6.43
C GLY A 221 -21.05 -35.90 -7.10
N ALA A 222 -20.02 -35.04 -7.12
CA ALA A 222 -18.69 -35.47 -7.59
C ALA A 222 -18.03 -36.40 -6.55
N PRO A 223 -17.67 -37.65 -6.91
CA PRO A 223 -16.97 -38.54 -5.99
C PRO A 223 -15.59 -37.99 -5.66
N LEU A 224 -15.21 -38.07 -4.38
CA LEU A 224 -13.85 -37.71 -3.95
C LEU A 224 -12.82 -38.64 -4.62
N PRO A 225 -11.56 -38.18 -4.80
CA PRO A 225 -10.48 -39.02 -5.28
C PRO A 225 -10.32 -40.31 -4.44
N PRO A 226 -9.91 -41.44 -5.05
CA PRO A 226 -9.60 -42.66 -4.30
C PRO A 226 -8.55 -42.40 -3.21
N GLY A 227 -8.84 -42.84 -1.98
CA GLY A 227 -7.94 -42.63 -0.83
C GLY A 227 -8.33 -41.48 0.10
N CYS A 228 -9.31 -40.66 -0.28
CA CYS A 228 -9.90 -39.69 0.64
C CYS A 228 -10.90 -40.38 1.59
N PRO A 229 -10.89 -40.07 2.89
CA PRO A 229 -11.92 -40.58 3.80
C PRO A 229 -13.29 -40.09 3.33
N ALA A 230 -14.29 -40.98 3.32
CA ALA A 230 -15.66 -40.58 3.02
C ALA A 230 -16.09 -39.50 4.03
N SER A 231 -16.65 -38.39 3.54
CA SER A 231 -17.22 -37.37 4.41
C SER A 231 -18.25 -38.02 5.36
N PRO A 232 -18.18 -37.75 6.67
CA PRO A 232 -19.12 -38.30 7.64
C PRO A 232 -20.56 -37.86 7.39
#